data_AF-A0A2M6UIV3-F1
#
_entry.id   AF-A0A2M6UIV3-F1
#
_cell.length_a   1.000
_cell.length_b   1.000
_cell.length_c   1.000
_cell.angle_alpha   90.00
_cell.angle_beta   90.00
_cell.angle_gamma   90.00
#
_symmetry.space_group_name_H-M   'P 1'
#
loop_
_entity.id
_entity.type
_entity.pdbx_description
1 polymer ?
#
loop_
_entity_poly.entity_id
_entity_poly.type
_entity_poly.pdbx_seq_one_letter_code
_entity_poly.pdbx_strand_id
1 'polypeptide(L)'
;MELPWAVQYGLNLSAFVGRLDLSVDEGLGNYVDALIDDWKTAGTADLALPVVWSTNWGVPDITFLMARVIGAKLEGQFTQNEETRRCTWITDASATCGTLVDALHERKPGFICTTSHGMTGPLNDSAAIIANLGSPVDALKRCLTVDALDTWSPGGAVWYSHACCSAGSDAVTRYQELFTPSERNAVLTRGVATVAGARVAPLPRRMLGRPHPLRAFIGHVEPTFDWTLRDPLTKQELTHTIVRCLYDSLYADVRPAPTIGWALADIFKEAGNFFGLFQPPPDADDRNTLQIYRRLAAMDRQNLVILGDPTVSLRRMPD
;
A
#
# COMPACT_ATOMS: atom_id res chain seq x y z
N MET A 1 -13.94 -6.96 20.59
CA MET A 1 -12.76 -6.18 20.97
C MET A 1 -11.89 -6.10 19.73
N GLU A 2 -11.74 -4.92 19.15
CA GLU A 2 -10.87 -4.73 17.98
C GLU A 2 -9.39 -4.70 18.41
N LEU A 3 -8.51 -5.29 17.61
CA LEU A 3 -7.07 -5.27 17.85
C LEU A 3 -6.50 -3.90 17.43
N PRO A 4 -5.87 -3.13 18.34
CA PRO A 4 -5.30 -1.83 17.99
C PRO A 4 -4.23 -1.93 16.90
N TRP A 5 -4.15 -0.94 16.01
CA TRP A 5 -3.13 -0.90 14.97
C TRP A 5 -1.70 -0.91 15.52
N ALA A 6 -1.49 -0.26 16.68
CA ALA A 6 -0.22 -0.25 17.41
C ALA A 6 0.36 -1.65 17.66
N VAL A 7 -0.49 -2.69 17.79
CA VAL A 7 -0.03 -4.08 17.93
C VAL A 7 0.64 -4.56 16.65
N GLN A 8 0.02 -4.35 15.49
CA GLN A 8 0.60 -4.75 14.20
C GLN A 8 1.87 -3.95 13.89
N TYR A 9 1.86 -2.64 14.15
CA TYR A 9 3.04 -1.77 13.99
C TYR A 9 4.24 -2.25 14.80
N GLY A 10 4.01 -2.64 16.06
CA GLY A 10 5.07 -3.16 16.93
C GLY A 10 5.57 -4.52 16.45
N LEU A 11 4.66 -5.44 16.12
CA LEU A 11 5.03 -6.79 15.70
C LEU A 11 5.73 -6.83 14.34
N ASN A 12 5.38 -5.94 13.39
CA ASN A 12 6.04 -5.84 12.08
C ASN A 12 7.58 -5.70 12.19
N LEU A 13 8.09 -5.13 13.29
CA LEU A 13 9.53 -4.97 13.52
C LEU A 13 10.26 -6.27 13.89
N SER A 14 9.53 -7.32 14.25
CA SER A 14 10.09 -8.56 14.81
C SER A 14 9.48 -9.85 14.25
N ALA A 15 8.35 -9.74 13.54
CA ALA A 15 7.59 -10.85 13.00
C ALA A 15 6.89 -10.43 11.69
N PHE A 16 6.49 -11.42 10.90
CA PHE A 16 5.67 -11.20 9.72
C PHE A 16 4.21 -11.22 10.11
N VAL A 17 3.55 -10.05 10.09
CA VAL A 17 2.18 -9.91 10.59
C VAL A 17 1.26 -9.39 9.50
N GLY A 18 0.20 -10.15 9.27
CA GLY A 18 -0.96 -9.73 8.50
C GLY A 18 -2.17 -9.54 9.41
N ARG A 19 -3.16 -8.79 8.93
CA ARG A 19 -4.43 -8.56 9.62
C ARG A 19 -5.58 -8.95 8.70
N LEU A 20 -6.48 -9.78 9.20
CA LEU A 20 -7.75 -10.06 8.55
C LEU A 20 -8.87 -9.56 9.44
N ASP A 21 -9.38 -8.37 9.12
CA ASP A 21 -10.46 -7.72 9.84
C ASP A 21 -11.73 -7.80 8.99
N LEU A 22 -12.31 -9.00 8.94
CA LEU A 22 -13.55 -9.31 8.23
C LEU A 22 -14.51 -10.02 9.17
N SER A 23 -15.77 -9.61 9.16
CA SER A 23 -16.86 -10.41 9.72
C SER A 23 -17.23 -11.57 8.79
N VAL A 24 -18.06 -12.49 9.31
CA VAL A 24 -18.64 -13.58 8.50
C VAL A 24 -19.45 -13.01 7.33
N ASP A 25 -20.27 -11.99 7.57
CA ASP A 25 -21.12 -11.34 6.56
C ASP A 25 -20.30 -10.59 5.50
N GLU A 26 -19.13 -10.07 5.88
CA GLU A 26 -18.18 -9.46 4.95
C GLU A 26 -17.38 -10.50 4.15
N GLY A 27 -17.59 -11.79 4.38
CA GLY A 27 -17.00 -12.86 3.59
C GLY A 27 -15.68 -13.42 4.14
N LEU A 28 -15.49 -13.39 5.47
CA LEU A 28 -14.37 -14.09 6.12
C LEU A 28 -14.26 -15.55 5.68
N GLY A 29 -15.40 -16.25 5.52
CA GLY A 29 -15.44 -17.63 5.04
C GLY A 29 -14.78 -17.79 3.66
N ASN A 30 -15.08 -16.88 2.72
CA ASN A 30 -14.50 -16.93 1.38
C ASN A 30 -12.96 -16.82 1.41
N TYR A 31 -12.42 -15.95 2.27
CA TYR A 31 -10.97 -15.79 2.42
C TYR A 31 -10.32 -17.05 3.00
N VAL A 32 -10.93 -17.63 4.04
CA VAL A 32 -10.41 -18.85 4.68
C VAL A 32 -10.48 -20.04 3.72
N ASP A 33 -11.58 -20.20 2.99
CA ASP A 33 -11.73 -21.28 2.00
C ASP A 33 -10.69 -21.14 0.89
N ALA A 34 -10.50 -19.92 0.37
CA ALA A 34 -9.46 -19.65 -0.63
C ALA A 34 -8.05 -19.91 -0.08
N LEU A 35 -7.77 -19.56 1.19
CA LEU A 35 -6.49 -19.83 1.83
C LEU A 35 -6.19 -21.32 1.97
N ILE A 36 -7.17 -22.11 2.43
CA ILE A 36 -7.03 -23.56 2.61
C ILE A 36 -6.82 -24.26 1.26
N ASP A 37 -7.51 -23.81 0.22
CA ASP A 37 -7.41 -24.35 -1.14
C ASP A 37 -6.25 -23.74 -1.96
N ASP A 38 -5.45 -22.84 -1.38
CA ASP A 38 -4.38 -22.11 -2.07
C ASP A 38 -4.86 -21.38 -3.34
N TRP A 39 -6.07 -20.82 -3.29
CA TRP A 39 -6.76 -20.09 -4.36
C TRP A 39 -7.00 -20.91 -5.65
N LYS A 40 -6.89 -22.24 -5.63
CA LYS A 40 -7.08 -23.07 -6.84
C LYS A 40 -8.48 -22.93 -7.44
N THR A 41 -9.51 -22.86 -6.60
CA THR A 41 -10.92 -22.71 -7.01
C THR A 41 -11.38 -21.25 -7.12
N ALA A 42 -10.58 -20.29 -6.65
CA ALA A 42 -10.91 -18.87 -6.66
C ALA A 42 -10.73 -18.19 -8.04
N GLY A 43 -10.36 -18.96 -9.07
CA GLY A 43 -9.89 -18.43 -10.34
C GLY A 43 -8.42 -17.98 -10.25
N THR A 44 -7.70 -18.06 -11.37
CA THR A 44 -6.25 -17.84 -11.37
C THR A 44 -5.92 -16.44 -11.87
N ALA A 45 -5.43 -15.58 -10.97
CA ALA A 45 -4.74 -14.36 -11.37
C ALA A 45 -3.45 -14.70 -12.15
N ASP A 46 -3.17 -13.99 -13.23
CA ASP A 46 -2.02 -14.22 -14.10
C ASP A 46 -0.80 -13.43 -13.61
N LEU A 47 0.17 -14.14 -13.03
CA LEU A 47 1.42 -13.56 -12.53
C LEU A 47 2.26 -12.90 -13.63
N ALA A 48 2.07 -13.29 -14.88
CA ALA A 48 2.78 -12.75 -16.05
C ALA A 48 2.14 -11.47 -16.61
N LEU A 49 1.02 -11.02 -16.03
CA LEU A 49 0.29 -9.82 -16.46
C LEU A 49 0.14 -8.79 -15.32
N PRO A 50 1.24 -8.34 -14.66
CA PRO A 50 1.12 -7.34 -13.61
C PRO A 50 0.55 -6.02 -14.15
N VAL A 51 -0.16 -5.29 -13.30
CA VAL A 51 -0.70 -3.95 -13.61
C VAL A 51 -0.06 -2.93 -12.69
N VAL A 52 0.61 -1.94 -13.28
CA VAL A 52 1.13 -0.75 -12.58
C VAL A 52 0.29 0.44 -13.01
N TRP A 53 -0.36 1.10 -12.06
CA TRP A 53 -1.20 2.28 -12.29
C TRP A 53 -0.72 3.43 -11.43
N SER A 54 -0.39 4.56 -12.07
CA SER A 54 0.23 5.70 -11.42
C SER A 54 -0.42 6.99 -11.85
N THR A 55 -0.92 7.76 -10.89
CA THR A 55 -1.30 9.15 -11.18
C THR A 55 -0.10 10.06 -11.09
N ASN A 56 -0.13 11.13 -11.88
CA ASN A 56 0.88 12.16 -11.89
C ASN A 56 0.19 13.52 -12.06
N TRP A 57 0.00 14.24 -10.96
CA TRP A 57 -0.59 15.58 -10.96
C TRP A 57 0.46 16.69 -11.17
N GLY A 58 1.69 16.33 -11.52
CA GLY A 58 2.80 17.25 -11.75
C GLY A 58 3.43 17.79 -10.47
N VAL A 59 4.52 18.55 -10.61
CA VAL A 59 5.19 19.20 -9.47
C VAL A 59 4.32 20.38 -8.97
N PRO A 60 4.17 20.58 -7.65
CA PRO A 60 4.89 19.93 -6.54
C PRO A 60 4.13 18.75 -5.89
N ASP A 61 3.15 18.16 -6.57
CA ASP A 61 2.35 17.09 -6.00
C ASP A 61 3.17 15.79 -5.81
N ILE A 62 2.91 15.09 -4.69
CA ILE A 62 3.63 13.86 -4.33
C ILE A 62 3.43 12.74 -5.37
N THR A 63 2.30 12.73 -6.08
CA THR A 63 1.98 11.72 -7.10
C THR A 63 3.00 11.70 -8.24
N PHE A 64 3.56 12.86 -8.63
CA PHE A 64 4.68 12.92 -9.56
C PHE A 64 5.87 12.09 -9.08
N LEU A 65 6.22 12.24 -7.79
CA LEU A 65 7.33 11.50 -7.20
C LEU A 65 7.00 10.01 -7.12
N MET A 66 5.83 9.63 -6.60
CA MET A 66 5.42 8.23 -6.48
C MET A 66 5.39 7.50 -7.82
N ALA A 67 4.82 8.11 -8.87
CA ALA A 67 4.78 7.56 -10.21
C ALA A 67 6.19 7.29 -10.74
N ARG A 68 7.13 8.23 -10.53
CA ARG A 68 8.50 8.12 -11.01
C ARG A 68 9.34 7.11 -10.23
N VAL A 69 9.28 7.12 -8.91
CA VAL A 69 10.24 6.39 -8.05
C VAL A 69 9.75 5.03 -7.60
N ILE A 70 8.45 4.75 -7.76
CA ILE A 70 7.85 3.43 -7.51
C ILE A 70 7.30 2.88 -8.82
N GLY A 71 6.33 3.57 -9.42
CA GLY A 71 5.61 3.09 -10.62
C GLY A 71 6.54 2.75 -11.78
N ALA A 72 7.27 3.74 -12.30
CA ALA A 72 8.18 3.57 -13.43
C ALA A 72 9.34 2.60 -13.14
N LYS A 73 9.81 2.53 -11.88
CA LYS A 73 10.85 1.57 -11.51
C LYS A 73 10.33 0.13 -11.51
N LEU A 74 9.13 -0.11 -11.00
CA LEU A 74 8.50 -1.43 -11.03
C LEU A 74 8.18 -1.85 -12.47
N GLU A 75 7.60 -0.94 -13.26
CA GLU A 75 7.36 -1.19 -14.69
C GLU A 75 8.65 -1.61 -15.40
N GLY A 76 9.74 -0.86 -15.22
CA GLY A 76 11.02 -1.18 -15.85
C GLY A 76 11.59 -2.54 -15.43
N GLN A 77 11.40 -2.95 -14.18
CA GLN A 77 11.77 -4.30 -13.72
C GLN A 77 10.91 -5.37 -14.40
N PHE A 78 9.59 -5.17 -14.43
CA PHE A 78 8.67 -6.13 -15.05
C PHE A 78 8.92 -6.29 -16.56
N THR A 79 9.19 -5.20 -17.29
CA THR A 79 9.39 -5.22 -18.75
C THR A 79 10.73 -5.81 -19.19
N GLN A 80 11.72 -5.82 -18.30
CA GLN A 80 13.03 -6.45 -18.55
C GLN A 80 13.03 -7.97 -18.33
N ASN A 81 12.02 -8.53 -17.65
CA ASN A 81 11.91 -9.97 -17.40
C ASN A 81 10.91 -10.61 -18.38
N GLU A 82 11.34 -11.64 -19.10
CA GLU A 82 10.55 -12.33 -20.12
C GLU A 82 9.19 -12.84 -19.62
N GLU A 83 9.12 -13.22 -18.34
CA GLU A 83 7.93 -13.76 -17.70
C GLU A 83 6.88 -12.71 -17.41
N THR A 84 7.30 -11.48 -17.11
CA THR A 84 6.41 -10.38 -16.72
C THR A 84 6.39 -9.24 -17.73
N ARG A 85 7.06 -9.41 -18.88
CA ARG A 85 7.21 -8.35 -19.90
C ARG A 85 5.91 -7.81 -20.47
N ARG A 86 4.81 -8.53 -20.25
CA ARG A 86 3.45 -8.13 -20.61
C ARG A 86 2.78 -7.25 -19.56
N CYS A 87 3.57 -6.68 -18.64
CA CYS A 87 3.13 -5.67 -17.68
C CYS A 87 2.36 -4.55 -18.37
N THR A 88 1.23 -4.16 -17.78
CA THR A 88 0.47 -3.00 -18.23
C THR A 88 0.79 -1.81 -17.33
N TRP A 89 1.34 -0.75 -17.90
CA TRP A 89 1.59 0.50 -17.19
C TRP A 89 0.61 1.58 -17.64
N ILE A 90 -0.16 2.10 -16.69
CA ILE A 90 -1.17 3.14 -16.91
C ILE A 90 -0.70 4.39 -16.14
N THR A 91 -0.46 5.49 -16.84
CA THR A 91 0.10 6.70 -16.26
C THR A 91 -0.47 7.99 -16.86
N ASP A 92 -0.15 9.12 -16.25
CA ASP A 92 -0.49 10.47 -16.70
C ASP A 92 -1.99 10.61 -16.98
N ALA A 93 -2.39 11.20 -18.11
CA ALA A 93 -3.80 11.42 -18.45
C ALA A 93 -4.62 10.13 -18.59
N SER A 94 -3.97 8.99 -18.85
CA SER A 94 -4.64 7.69 -18.98
C SER A 94 -4.91 7.01 -17.64
N ALA A 95 -4.30 7.47 -16.54
CA ALA A 95 -4.51 6.94 -15.20
C ALA A 95 -5.86 7.36 -14.63
N THR A 96 -6.94 6.89 -15.27
CA THR A 96 -8.33 7.07 -14.84
C THR A 96 -8.79 5.84 -14.05
N CYS A 97 -9.83 5.99 -13.21
CA CYS A 97 -10.44 4.84 -12.54
C CYS A 97 -10.97 3.81 -13.54
N GLY A 98 -11.60 4.25 -14.63
CA GLY A 98 -12.15 3.36 -15.66
C GLY A 98 -11.07 2.52 -16.31
N THR A 99 -9.95 3.14 -16.71
CA THR A 99 -8.81 2.43 -17.32
C THR A 99 -8.19 1.41 -16.35
N LEU A 100 -8.14 1.70 -15.04
CA LEU A 100 -7.72 0.71 -14.05
C LEU A 100 -8.69 -0.47 -14.01
N VAL A 101 -10.01 -0.21 -13.89
CA VAL A 101 -11.04 -1.25 -13.85
C VAL A 101 -11.00 -2.14 -15.09
N ASP A 102 -10.89 -1.54 -16.28
CA ASP A 102 -10.80 -2.25 -17.56
C ASP A 102 -9.56 -3.16 -17.59
N ALA A 103 -8.40 -2.65 -17.16
CA ALA A 103 -7.17 -3.44 -17.11
C ALA A 103 -7.25 -4.59 -16.10
N LEU A 104 -7.87 -4.37 -14.94
CA LEU A 104 -8.09 -5.42 -13.94
C LEU A 104 -8.94 -6.57 -14.51
N HIS A 105 -9.98 -6.24 -15.28
CA HIS A 105 -10.84 -7.21 -15.97
C HIS A 105 -10.15 -7.94 -17.11
N GLU A 106 -9.45 -7.22 -17.99
CA GLU A 106 -8.80 -7.78 -19.18
C GLU A 106 -7.60 -8.66 -18.79
N ARG A 107 -6.78 -8.19 -17.86
CA ARG A 107 -5.48 -8.80 -17.53
C ARG A 107 -5.55 -9.83 -16.42
N LYS A 108 -6.56 -9.74 -15.55
CA LYS A 108 -6.66 -10.58 -14.34
C LYS A 108 -5.31 -10.66 -13.60
N PRO A 109 -4.71 -9.52 -13.26
CA PRO A 109 -3.30 -9.45 -12.88
C PRO A 109 -3.03 -10.21 -11.59
N GLY A 110 -1.92 -10.96 -11.54
CA GLY A 110 -1.39 -11.54 -10.31
C GLY A 110 -0.89 -10.51 -9.30
N PHE A 111 -0.42 -9.36 -9.80
CA PHE A 111 0.09 -8.27 -8.99
C PHE A 111 -0.44 -6.92 -9.50
N ILE A 112 -0.89 -6.09 -8.56
CA ILE A 112 -1.40 -4.74 -8.81
C ILE A 112 -0.60 -3.77 -7.98
N CYS A 113 -0.02 -2.76 -8.60
CA CYS A 113 0.59 -1.62 -7.93
C CYS A 113 -0.17 -0.35 -8.28
N THR A 114 -0.72 0.34 -7.28
CA THR A 114 -1.29 1.68 -7.44
C THR A 114 -0.46 2.73 -6.70
N THR A 115 -0.16 3.85 -7.37
CA THR A 115 0.48 5.02 -6.76
C THR A 115 -0.34 6.28 -7.01
N SER A 116 -0.92 6.84 -5.96
CA SER A 116 -1.79 8.02 -6.05
C SER A 116 -1.97 8.69 -4.69
N HIS A 117 -2.76 9.76 -4.66
CA HIS A 117 -3.43 10.14 -3.41
C HIS A 117 -4.40 9.05 -2.97
N GLY A 118 -4.63 8.99 -1.65
CA GLY A 118 -5.73 8.24 -1.06
C GLY A 118 -6.83 9.22 -0.64
N MET A 119 -8.08 8.88 -0.96
CA MET A 119 -9.21 9.75 -0.66
C MET A 119 -9.40 9.88 0.86
N THR A 120 -9.25 11.11 1.37
CA THR A 120 -9.27 11.45 2.80
C THR A 120 -10.11 12.70 3.09
N GLY A 121 -10.89 13.15 2.10
CA GLY A 121 -11.73 14.33 2.20
C GLY A 121 -13.09 14.17 1.51
N PRO A 122 -13.95 15.20 1.60
CA PRO A 122 -13.73 16.43 2.36
C PRO A 122 -13.96 16.23 3.88
N LEU A 123 -13.19 16.92 4.74
CA LEU A 123 -13.20 16.74 6.21
C LEU A 123 -14.53 17.09 6.89
N ASN A 124 -15.40 17.84 6.22
CA ASN A 124 -16.74 18.19 6.69
C ASN A 124 -17.81 17.15 6.31
N ASP A 125 -17.46 16.08 5.60
CA ASP A 125 -18.36 14.99 5.27
C ASP A 125 -17.78 13.66 5.78
N SER A 126 -18.17 13.32 7.00
CA SER A 126 -17.69 12.11 7.65
C SER A 126 -18.11 10.82 6.93
N ALA A 127 -19.31 10.82 6.34
CA ALA A 127 -19.81 9.66 5.61
C ALA A 127 -19.00 9.44 4.33
N ALA A 128 -18.70 10.51 3.58
CA ALA A 128 -17.88 10.43 2.38
C ALA A 128 -16.44 9.96 2.67
N ILE A 129 -15.83 10.46 3.75
CA ILE A 129 -14.49 10.00 4.18
C ILE A 129 -14.51 8.52 4.51
N ILE A 130 -15.46 8.08 5.33
CA ILE A 130 -15.55 6.69 5.74
C ILE A 130 -15.76 5.76 4.53
N ALA A 131 -16.65 6.13 3.62
CA ALA A 131 -16.99 5.32 2.46
C ALA A 131 -15.84 5.20 1.44
N ASN A 132 -14.95 6.20 1.37
CA ASN A 132 -13.89 6.28 0.38
C ASN A 132 -12.47 6.25 0.98
N LEU A 133 -12.35 5.97 2.29
CA LEU A 133 -11.08 6.10 3.00
C LEU A 133 -9.94 5.38 2.27
N GLY A 134 -8.94 6.15 1.86
CA GLY A 134 -7.73 5.63 1.24
C GLY A 134 -7.88 5.12 -0.19
N SER A 135 -9.08 5.18 -0.78
CA SER A 135 -9.29 4.78 -2.18
C SER A 135 -8.40 5.61 -3.13
N PRO A 136 -7.82 4.99 -4.17
CA PRO A 136 -7.03 5.71 -5.16
C PRO A 136 -7.80 6.85 -5.81
N VAL A 137 -7.13 8.00 -6.00
CA VAL A 137 -7.67 9.15 -6.72
C VAL A 137 -6.99 9.26 -8.07
N ASP A 138 -7.77 9.37 -9.14
CA ASP A 138 -7.31 9.28 -10.53
C ASP A 138 -6.78 10.61 -11.10
N ALA A 139 -6.29 10.59 -12.35
CA ALA A 139 -5.77 11.75 -13.06
C ALA A 139 -6.82 12.88 -13.25
N LEU A 140 -8.11 12.52 -13.20
CA LEU A 140 -9.24 13.44 -13.26
C LEU A 140 -9.75 13.84 -11.87
N LYS A 141 -9.00 13.51 -10.81
CA LYS A 141 -9.32 13.77 -9.41
C LYS A 141 -10.59 13.06 -8.93
N ARG A 142 -10.95 11.94 -9.55
CA ARG A 142 -12.07 11.08 -9.15
C ARG A 142 -11.59 9.95 -8.27
N CYS A 143 -12.41 9.58 -7.29
CA CYS A 143 -12.15 8.46 -6.40
C CYS A 143 -12.51 7.14 -7.07
N LEU A 144 -11.67 6.12 -6.94
CA LEU A 144 -12.05 4.74 -7.23
C LEU A 144 -13.03 4.26 -6.15
N THR A 145 -14.31 4.15 -6.51
CA THR A 145 -15.32 3.58 -5.62
C THR A 145 -15.19 2.06 -5.56
N VAL A 146 -15.54 1.48 -4.41
CA VAL A 146 -15.55 0.03 -4.23
C VAL A 146 -16.50 -0.64 -5.24
N ASP A 147 -17.66 -0.03 -5.48
CA ASP A 147 -18.70 -0.54 -6.39
C ASP A 147 -18.24 -0.60 -7.84
N ALA A 148 -17.28 0.25 -8.26
CA ALA A 148 -16.71 0.19 -9.60
C ALA A 148 -15.97 -1.14 -9.87
N LEU A 149 -15.63 -1.89 -8.81
CA LEU A 149 -14.99 -3.19 -8.90
C LEU A 149 -15.99 -4.34 -8.73
N ASP A 150 -17.30 -4.11 -8.57
CA ASP A 150 -18.27 -5.16 -8.21
C ASP A 150 -18.34 -6.34 -9.18
N THR A 151 -17.97 -6.15 -10.43
CA THR A 151 -17.92 -7.24 -11.42
C THR A 151 -16.54 -7.90 -11.52
N TRP A 152 -15.51 -7.29 -10.95
CA TRP A 152 -14.15 -7.79 -11.01
C TRP A 152 -13.89 -8.87 -9.95
N SER A 153 -13.18 -9.92 -10.34
CA SER A 153 -12.78 -11.02 -9.47
C SER A 153 -11.26 -10.99 -9.28
N PRO A 154 -10.75 -10.73 -8.05
CA PRO A 154 -9.32 -10.69 -7.78
C PRO A 154 -8.57 -11.99 -8.04
N GLY A 155 -9.18 -13.15 -7.86
CA GLY A 155 -8.58 -14.45 -8.21
C GLY A 155 -7.23 -14.73 -7.54
N GLY A 156 -7.03 -14.24 -6.32
CA GLY A 156 -5.78 -14.40 -5.59
C GLY A 156 -4.67 -13.43 -5.98
N ALA A 157 -4.99 -12.32 -6.63
CA ALA A 157 -4.03 -11.24 -6.85
C ALA A 157 -3.48 -10.68 -5.52
N VAL A 158 -2.31 -10.05 -5.58
CA VAL A 158 -1.76 -9.21 -4.52
C VAL A 158 -1.83 -7.75 -4.95
N TRP A 159 -2.37 -6.89 -4.09
CA TRP A 159 -2.51 -5.46 -4.39
C TRP A 159 -1.66 -4.63 -3.43
N TYR A 160 -0.64 -3.96 -3.95
CA TYR A 160 0.10 -2.91 -3.26
C TYR A 160 -0.44 -1.51 -3.62
N SER A 161 -0.86 -0.74 -2.63
CA SER A 161 -1.38 0.62 -2.81
C SER A 161 -0.55 1.64 -2.02
N HIS A 162 0.27 2.40 -2.75
CA HIS A 162 1.03 3.50 -2.20
C HIS A 162 0.21 4.79 -2.25
N ALA A 163 -0.66 4.95 -1.25
CA ALA A 163 -1.55 6.08 -1.07
C ALA A 163 -1.85 6.30 0.42
N CYS A 164 -2.16 7.54 0.81
CA CYS A 164 -2.54 7.89 2.17
C CYS A 164 -3.73 7.05 2.65
N CYS A 165 -3.62 6.42 3.82
CA CYS A 165 -4.72 5.67 4.44
C CYS A 165 -5.27 4.50 3.58
N SER A 166 -4.53 4.02 2.56
CA SER A 166 -4.99 2.97 1.64
C SER A 166 -5.34 1.63 2.30
N ALA A 167 -4.74 1.33 3.45
CA ALA A 167 -5.07 0.16 4.26
C ALA A 167 -6.07 0.47 5.39
N GLY A 168 -6.21 1.74 5.81
CA GLY A 168 -7.09 2.10 6.91
C GLY A 168 -6.75 3.44 7.55
N SER A 169 -7.27 3.65 8.75
CA SER A 169 -6.94 4.78 9.64
C SER A 169 -6.79 4.28 11.08
N ASP A 170 -5.98 4.97 11.87
CA ASP A 170 -5.97 4.85 13.34
C ASP A 170 -6.87 5.94 13.95
N ALA A 171 -7.27 5.77 15.22
CA ALA A 171 -8.09 6.73 15.96
C ALA A 171 -7.30 7.97 16.39
N VAL A 172 -5.98 7.86 16.45
CA VAL A 172 -5.06 8.95 16.77
C VAL A 172 -3.91 8.90 15.78
N THR A 173 -3.61 10.02 15.12
CA THR A 173 -2.46 10.09 14.23
C THR A 173 -1.15 10.06 15.02
N ARG A 174 -0.21 9.21 14.60
CA ARG A 174 1.13 9.11 15.17
C ARG A 174 2.01 10.31 14.82
N TYR A 175 1.57 11.13 13.86
CA TYR A 175 2.26 12.36 13.46
C TYR A 175 1.90 13.59 14.29
N GLN A 176 1.04 13.46 15.32
CA GLN A 176 0.53 14.61 16.09
C GLN A 176 1.62 15.48 16.74
N GLU A 177 2.80 14.93 17.02
CA GLU A 177 3.94 15.63 17.62
C GLU A 177 4.95 16.15 16.59
N LEU A 178 4.74 15.88 15.29
CA LEU A 178 5.67 16.25 14.23
C LEU A 178 5.28 17.54 13.52
N PHE A 179 4.04 17.99 13.71
CA PHE A 179 3.49 19.18 13.08
C PHE A 179 2.94 20.13 14.13
N THR A 180 3.05 21.43 13.86
CA THR A 180 2.40 22.45 14.67
C THR A 180 0.87 22.34 14.47
N PRO A 181 0.03 22.47 15.51
CA PRO A 181 -1.41 22.24 15.39
C PRO A 181 -2.15 23.05 14.31
N SER A 182 -1.64 24.20 13.90
CA SER A 182 -2.24 25.03 12.84
C SER A 182 -1.80 24.65 11.42
N GLU A 183 -0.80 23.79 11.27
CA GLU A 183 -0.30 23.38 9.95
C GLU A 183 -1.33 22.51 9.22
N ARG A 184 -1.41 22.68 7.89
CA ARG A 184 -2.35 21.96 7.04
C ARG A 184 -2.26 20.44 7.23
N ASN A 185 -1.05 19.90 7.35
CA ASN A 185 -0.82 18.47 7.58
C ASN A 185 -1.33 18.01 8.96
N ALA A 186 -1.18 18.83 10.01
CA ALA A 186 -1.71 18.53 11.34
C ALA A 186 -3.24 18.54 11.37
N VAL A 187 -3.86 19.48 10.65
CA VAL A 187 -5.32 19.55 10.52
C VAL A 187 -5.85 18.35 9.73
N LEU A 188 -5.20 18.00 8.62
CA LEU A 188 -5.59 16.86 7.80
C LEU A 188 -5.48 15.54 8.56
N THR A 189 -4.29 15.22 9.08
CA THR A 189 -4.01 13.94 9.76
C THR A 189 -4.93 13.73 10.97
N ARG A 190 -5.12 14.75 11.82
CA ARG A 190 -6.05 14.66 12.96
C ARG A 190 -7.51 14.63 12.52
N GLY A 191 -7.88 15.38 11.49
CA GLY A 191 -9.22 15.38 10.95
C GLY A 191 -9.63 13.99 10.46
N VAL A 192 -8.76 13.34 9.68
CA VAL A 192 -8.97 11.96 9.21
C VAL A 192 -9.05 10.99 10.39
N ALA A 193 -8.10 11.03 11.33
CA ALA A 193 -8.11 10.13 12.50
C ALA A 193 -9.37 10.31 13.36
N THR A 194 -9.84 11.55 13.54
CA THR A 194 -11.06 11.84 14.32
C THR A 194 -12.32 11.35 13.61
N VAL A 195 -12.41 11.55 12.31
CA VAL A 195 -13.60 11.22 11.51
C VAL A 195 -13.69 9.72 11.21
N ALA A 196 -12.59 9.14 10.72
CA ALA A 196 -12.52 7.73 10.41
C ALA A 196 -12.37 6.89 11.68
N GLY A 197 -11.62 7.33 12.69
CA GLY A 197 -11.28 6.46 13.81
C GLY A 197 -10.40 5.27 13.37
N ALA A 198 -10.21 4.32 14.29
CA ALA A 198 -9.49 3.09 13.99
C ALA A 198 -10.35 2.17 13.11
N ARG A 199 -9.92 1.89 11.86
CA ARG A 199 -10.58 0.94 10.96
C ARG A 199 -9.68 0.50 9.81
N VAL A 200 -10.03 -0.61 9.17
CA VAL A 200 -9.53 -0.99 7.84
C VAL A 200 -10.32 -0.26 6.75
N ALA A 201 -9.63 0.16 5.68
CA ALA A 201 -10.24 0.87 4.56
C ALA A 201 -11.27 0.00 3.79
N PRO A 202 -12.33 0.61 3.20
CA PRO A 202 -13.39 -0.16 2.52
C PRO A 202 -12.91 -1.01 1.34
N LEU A 203 -11.99 -0.47 0.52
CA LEU A 203 -11.47 -1.17 -0.67
C LEU A 203 -10.81 -2.50 -0.30
N PRO A 204 -9.78 -2.57 0.57
CA PRO A 204 -9.18 -3.84 0.94
C PRO A 204 -10.14 -4.79 1.63
N ARG A 205 -11.04 -4.31 2.52
CA ARG A 205 -12.06 -5.17 3.15
C ARG A 205 -12.92 -5.87 2.10
N ARG A 206 -13.47 -5.11 1.14
CA ARG A 206 -14.31 -5.69 0.10
C ARG A 206 -13.54 -6.67 -0.76
N MET A 207 -12.30 -6.36 -1.14
CA MET A 207 -11.52 -7.23 -2.03
C MET A 207 -11.03 -8.51 -1.35
N LEU A 208 -10.76 -8.48 -0.04
CA LEU A 208 -10.39 -9.66 0.75
C LEU A 208 -11.61 -10.54 1.10
N GLY A 209 -12.82 -9.97 1.16
CA GLY A 209 -14.04 -10.69 1.49
C GLY A 209 -14.79 -11.33 0.32
N ARG A 210 -14.33 -11.14 -0.93
CA ARG A 210 -15.05 -11.64 -2.13
C ARG A 210 -15.04 -13.16 -2.20
N PRO A 211 -15.98 -13.78 -2.94
CA PRO A 211 -15.94 -15.22 -3.25
C PRO A 211 -14.60 -15.69 -3.86
N HIS A 212 -13.90 -14.78 -4.54
CA HIS A 212 -12.63 -15.01 -5.19
C HIS A 212 -11.63 -13.92 -4.75
N PRO A 213 -11.19 -13.95 -3.49
CA PRO A 213 -10.62 -12.78 -2.83
C PRO A 213 -9.19 -12.50 -3.28
N LEU A 214 -8.68 -11.32 -2.95
CA LEU A 214 -7.23 -11.06 -2.98
C LEU A 214 -6.52 -12.05 -2.04
N ARG A 215 -5.26 -12.38 -2.36
CA ARG A 215 -4.36 -13.05 -1.40
C ARG A 215 -3.94 -12.09 -0.30
N ALA A 216 -3.54 -10.88 -0.68
CA ALA A 216 -3.15 -9.84 0.26
C ALA A 216 -3.39 -8.45 -0.34
N PHE A 217 -3.66 -7.49 0.54
CA PHE A 217 -3.58 -6.08 0.23
C PHE A 217 -2.51 -5.43 1.11
N ILE A 218 -1.67 -4.59 0.52
CA ILE A 218 -0.58 -3.91 1.21
C ILE A 218 -0.75 -2.41 1.02
N GLY A 219 -0.76 -1.67 2.11
CA GLY A 219 -1.02 -0.23 2.08
C GLY A 219 -0.70 0.47 3.39
N HIS A 220 -0.98 1.76 3.46
CA HIS A 220 -0.66 2.57 4.64
C HIS A 220 -1.91 2.81 5.48
N VAL A 221 -1.76 2.78 6.79
CA VAL A 221 -2.85 3.14 7.73
C VAL A 221 -2.89 4.65 8.01
N GLU A 222 -1.84 5.38 7.68
CA GLU A 222 -1.79 6.83 7.86
C GLU A 222 -1.35 7.54 6.57
N PRO A 223 -1.44 8.88 6.50
CA PRO A 223 -0.91 9.63 5.37
C PRO A 223 0.58 9.39 5.12
N THR A 224 0.96 9.38 3.84
CA THR A 224 2.35 9.30 3.37
C THR A 224 2.83 10.68 2.91
N PHE A 225 4.14 10.93 2.96
CA PHE A 225 4.73 12.25 2.68
C PHE A 225 5.84 12.17 1.64
N ASP A 226 6.09 13.24 0.89
CA ASP A 226 7.13 13.22 -0.15
C ASP A 226 8.53 13.02 0.46
N TRP A 227 8.70 13.48 1.71
CA TRP A 227 9.93 13.29 2.50
C TRP A 227 10.22 11.84 2.85
N THR A 228 9.25 10.92 2.73
CA THR A 228 9.49 9.47 3.00
C THR A 228 9.91 8.72 1.72
N LEU A 229 9.88 9.40 0.57
CA LEU A 229 10.25 8.87 -0.74
C LEU A 229 11.61 9.37 -1.23
N ARG A 230 12.09 10.50 -0.69
CA ARG A 230 13.41 11.05 -0.98
C ARG A 230 13.99 11.76 0.25
N ASP A 231 15.30 11.68 0.40
CA ASP A 231 16.02 12.42 1.43
C ASP A 231 15.84 13.95 1.19
N PRO A 232 15.44 14.73 2.20
CA PRO A 232 15.11 16.13 2.01
C PRO A 232 16.32 17.00 1.69
N LEU A 233 17.54 16.58 2.03
CA LEU A 233 18.78 17.34 1.82
C LEU A 233 19.44 16.97 0.50
N THR A 234 19.73 15.68 0.31
CA THR A 234 20.45 15.14 -0.85
C THR A 234 19.55 14.87 -2.04
N LYS A 235 18.23 14.82 -1.84
CA LYS A 235 17.22 14.42 -2.83
C LYS A 235 17.37 12.97 -3.32
N GLN A 236 18.19 12.17 -2.65
CA GLN A 236 18.36 10.75 -2.94
C GLN A 236 17.03 10.01 -2.73
N GLU A 237 16.65 9.16 -3.69
CA GLU A 237 15.41 8.38 -3.62
C GLU A 237 15.55 7.19 -2.64
N LEU A 238 14.51 6.97 -1.85
CA LEU A 238 14.50 5.98 -0.75
C LEU A 238 13.56 4.81 -1.02
N THR A 239 13.09 4.67 -2.25
CA THR A 239 12.10 3.67 -2.65
C THR A 239 12.72 2.40 -3.20
N HIS A 240 14.05 2.30 -3.24
CA HIS A 240 14.75 1.12 -3.73
C HIS A 240 14.36 -0.15 -2.96
N THR A 241 14.21 -0.07 -1.63
CA THR A 241 13.75 -1.21 -0.82
C THR A 241 12.31 -1.60 -1.14
N ILE A 242 11.41 -0.63 -1.36
CA ILE A 242 10.04 -0.92 -1.78
C ILE A 242 10.04 -1.69 -3.12
N VAL A 243 10.76 -1.18 -4.12
CA VAL A 243 10.83 -1.82 -5.45
C VAL A 243 11.41 -3.23 -5.36
N ARG A 244 12.52 -3.40 -4.63
CA ARG A 244 13.16 -4.69 -4.38
C ARG A 244 12.22 -5.67 -3.66
N CYS A 245 11.47 -5.22 -2.67
CA CYS A 245 10.54 -6.07 -1.95
C CYS A 245 9.37 -6.52 -2.85
N LEU A 246 8.81 -5.60 -3.64
CA LEU A 246 7.65 -5.87 -4.50
C LEU A 246 7.97 -6.63 -5.78
N TYR A 247 9.21 -6.54 -6.27
CA TYR A 247 9.68 -7.26 -7.45
C TYR A 247 10.68 -8.35 -7.07
N ASP A 248 11.94 -8.00 -6.81
CA ASP A 248 13.03 -8.97 -6.62
C ASP A 248 12.73 -10.03 -5.56
N SER A 249 12.04 -9.64 -4.48
CA SER A 249 11.75 -10.54 -3.35
C SER A 249 10.44 -11.27 -3.51
N LEU A 250 9.42 -10.67 -4.12
CA LEU A 250 8.09 -11.29 -4.29
C LEU A 250 8.04 -12.24 -5.51
N TYR A 251 8.80 -11.93 -6.55
CA TYR A 251 8.97 -12.72 -7.77
C TYR A 251 10.25 -13.55 -7.78
N ALA A 252 10.93 -13.69 -6.63
CA ALA A 252 12.15 -14.48 -6.53
C ALA A 252 11.89 -15.95 -6.94
N ASP A 253 12.68 -16.47 -7.89
CA ASP A 253 12.65 -17.88 -8.27
C ASP A 253 13.45 -18.72 -7.26
N VAL A 254 12.90 -18.82 -6.04
CA VAL A 254 13.45 -19.62 -4.94
C VAL A 254 12.42 -20.62 -4.45
N ARG A 255 12.89 -21.77 -3.94
CA ARG A 255 12.02 -22.81 -3.37
C ARG A 255 12.33 -23.03 -1.88
N PRO A 256 11.33 -22.89 -0.98
CA PRO A 256 9.94 -22.50 -1.25
C PRO A 256 9.81 -21.06 -1.74
N ALA A 257 8.75 -20.78 -2.51
CA ALA A 257 8.44 -19.44 -3.00
C ALA A 257 8.32 -18.46 -1.83
N PRO A 258 8.78 -17.21 -2.00
CA PRO A 258 8.75 -16.19 -0.96
C PRO A 258 7.32 -15.86 -0.56
N THR A 259 7.07 -15.77 0.75
CA THR A 259 5.80 -15.26 1.27
C THR A 259 5.79 -13.73 1.22
N ILE A 260 4.61 -13.10 1.20
CA ILE A 260 4.50 -11.65 1.19
C ILE A 260 5.12 -11.02 2.44
N GLY A 261 4.99 -11.67 3.60
CA GLY A 261 5.62 -11.24 4.85
C GLY A 261 7.14 -11.26 4.76
N TRP A 262 7.72 -12.30 4.18
CA TRP A 262 9.16 -12.38 3.96
C TRP A 262 9.65 -11.37 2.92
N ALA A 263 8.91 -11.22 1.81
CA ALA A 263 9.27 -10.29 0.75
C ALA A 263 9.34 -8.83 1.25
N LEU A 264 8.46 -8.45 2.19
CA LEU A 264 8.42 -7.11 2.79
C LEU A 264 9.31 -6.94 4.02
N ALA A 265 10.04 -7.98 4.45
CA ALA A 265 10.83 -7.97 5.68
C ALA A 265 11.80 -6.78 5.75
N ASP A 266 12.42 -6.43 4.62
CA ASP A 266 13.42 -5.36 4.59
C ASP A 266 12.82 -3.96 4.76
N ILE A 267 11.56 -3.74 4.38
CA ILE A 267 10.83 -2.49 4.67
C ILE A 267 10.70 -2.30 6.19
N PHE A 268 10.38 -3.37 6.91
CA PHE A 268 10.21 -3.30 8.36
C PHE A 268 11.56 -3.19 9.09
N LYS A 269 12.61 -3.83 8.57
CA LYS A 269 13.98 -3.61 9.06
C LYS A 269 14.42 -2.16 8.86
N GLU A 270 14.08 -1.51 7.74
CA GLU A 270 14.34 -0.08 7.54
C GLU A 270 13.66 0.78 8.61
N ALA A 271 12.40 0.48 8.97
CA ALA A 271 11.71 1.19 10.05
C ALA A 271 12.50 1.08 11.37
N GLY A 272 12.97 -0.13 11.72
CA GLY A 272 13.83 -0.36 12.87
C GLY A 272 15.15 0.42 12.81
N ASN A 273 15.80 0.46 11.65
CA ASN A 273 17.04 1.22 11.45
C ASN A 273 16.83 2.73 11.63
N PHE A 274 15.74 3.28 11.11
CA PHE A 274 15.41 4.69 11.31
C PHE A 274 15.13 5.02 12.79
N PHE A 275 14.46 4.12 13.54
CA PHE A 275 14.30 4.25 14.99
C PHE A 275 15.61 4.03 15.78
N GLY A 276 16.52 3.18 15.31
CA GLY A 276 17.79 2.89 15.98
C GLY A 276 18.83 4.00 15.82
N LEU A 277 18.81 4.74 14.70
CA LEU A 277 19.75 5.82 14.39
C LEU A 277 19.44 7.16 15.10
N PHE A 278 18.91 7.13 16.33
CA PHE A 278 18.37 8.33 17.00
C PHE A 278 19.41 9.40 17.39
N GLN A 279 20.70 9.14 17.21
CA GLN A 279 21.75 10.13 17.50
C GLN A 279 22.36 10.65 16.19
N PRO A 280 21.91 11.81 15.67
CA PRO A 280 22.68 12.50 14.65
C PRO A 280 24.06 12.87 15.22
N PRO A 281 25.12 12.97 14.40
CA PRO A 281 26.42 13.40 14.87
C PRO A 281 26.33 14.71 15.65
N PRO A 282 27.12 14.90 16.73
CA PRO A 282 27.06 16.09 17.56
C PRO A 282 27.37 17.40 16.81
N ASP A 283 27.94 17.30 15.61
CA ASP A 283 28.37 18.44 14.78
C ASP A 283 27.49 18.68 13.55
N ALA A 284 26.34 18.01 13.43
CA ALA A 284 25.43 18.28 12.30
C ALA A 284 24.69 19.62 12.50
N ASP A 285 24.80 20.50 11.50
CA ASP A 285 24.12 21.81 11.49
C ASP A 285 22.59 21.68 11.41
N ASP A 286 22.07 20.56 10.89
CA ASP A 286 20.63 20.35 10.64
C ASP A 286 20.04 19.17 11.44
N ARG A 287 20.51 19.00 12.68
CA ARG A 287 20.13 17.88 13.57
C ARG A 287 18.62 17.70 13.72
N ASN A 288 17.89 18.79 13.89
CA ASN A 288 16.45 18.75 14.14
C ASN A 288 15.69 18.24 12.90
N THR A 289 16.02 18.74 11.71
CA THR A 289 15.40 18.28 10.46
C THR A 289 15.70 16.82 10.19
N LEU A 290 16.94 16.38 10.42
CA LEU A 290 17.32 14.97 10.27
C LEU A 290 16.59 14.06 11.26
N GLN A 291 16.38 14.50 12.50
CA GLN A 291 15.62 13.74 13.50
C GLN A 291 14.13 13.63 13.12
N ILE A 292 13.50 14.73 12.71
CA ILE A 292 12.10 14.74 12.24
C ILE A 292 11.95 13.83 11.03
N TYR A 293 12.85 13.95 10.05
CA TYR A 293 12.85 13.10 8.86
C TYR A 293 13.01 11.61 9.20
N ARG A 294 13.96 11.23 10.06
CA ARG A 294 14.13 9.82 10.48
C ARG A 294 12.88 9.30 11.18
N ARG A 295 12.26 10.10 12.05
CA ARG A 295 11.01 9.72 12.73
C ARG A 295 9.85 9.56 11.75
N LEU A 296 9.71 10.48 10.78
CA LEU A 296 8.72 10.39 9.71
C LEU A 296 8.93 9.12 8.85
N ALA A 297 10.14 8.87 8.39
CA ALA A 297 10.47 7.70 7.57
C ALA A 297 10.24 6.39 8.34
N ALA A 298 10.61 6.34 9.61
CA ALA A 298 10.34 5.18 10.46
C ALA A 298 8.84 4.90 10.61
N MET A 299 8.06 5.95 10.88
CA MET A 299 6.60 5.84 11.03
C MET A 299 5.91 5.43 9.73
N ASP A 300 6.29 6.02 8.60
CA ASP A 300 5.77 5.67 7.27
C ASP A 300 5.97 4.18 6.96
N ARG A 301 7.20 3.68 7.16
CA ARG A 301 7.54 2.26 6.96
C ARG A 301 6.83 1.33 7.95
N GLN A 302 6.68 1.76 9.20
CA GLN A 302 5.97 1.01 10.23
C GLN A 302 4.45 0.95 9.97
N ASN A 303 3.89 2.00 9.37
CA ASN A 303 2.47 2.14 9.06
C ASN A 303 2.06 1.45 7.75
N LEU A 304 3.03 0.96 6.96
CA LEU A 304 2.77 0.00 5.90
C LEU A 304 2.36 -1.35 6.53
N VAL A 305 1.21 -1.87 6.13
CA VAL A 305 0.67 -3.10 6.72
C VAL A 305 0.27 -4.10 5.64
N ILE A 306 0.27 -5.37 6.02
CA ILE A 306 -0.31 -6.46 5.24
C ILE A 306 -1.72 -6.71 5.78
N LEU A 307 -2.70 -6.69 4.88
CA LEU A 307 -4.07 -7.14 5.13
C LEU A 307 -4.27 -8.48 4.41
N GLY A 308 -4.66 -9.52 5.15
CA GLY A 308 -4.58 -10.92 4.74
C GLY A 308 -3.54 -11.73 5.53
N ASP A 309 -3.30 -12.96 5.12
CA ASP A 309 -2.31 -13.88 5.71
C ASP A 309 -0.89 -13.54 5.19
N PRO A 310 0.08 -13.26 6.07
CA PRO A 310 1.45 -12.89 5.66
C PRO A 310 2.25 -14.07 5.05
N THR A 311 1.73 -15.29 5.10
CA THR A 311 2.34 -16.51 4.56
C THR A 311 1.97 -16.79 3.10
N VAL A 312 1.01 -16.06 2.52
CA VAL A 312 0.66 -16.22 1.11
C VAL A 312 1.83 -15.84 0.20
N SER A 313 1.93 -16.52 -0.93
CA SER A 313 2.96 -16.32 -1.95
C SER A 313 2.33 -16.15 -3.32
N LEU A 314 2.97 -15.40 -4.22
CA LEU A 314 2.64 -15.41 -5.65
C LEU A 314 3.25 -16.68 -6.27
N ARG A 315 2.58 -17.84 -6.09
CA ARG A 315 3.02 -19.09 -6.71
C ARG A 315 2.60 -19.15 -8.17
N ARG A 316 3.52 -19.53 -9.04
CA ARG A 316 3.13 -20.26 -10.25
C ARG A 316 2.65 -21.64 -9.84
N MET A 317 1.44 -21.99 -10.24
CA MET A 317 1.04 -23.39 -10.27
C MET A 317 2.05 -24.12 -11.16
N PRO A 318 2.65 -25.25 -10.74
CA PRO A 318 3.35 -26.10 -11.69
C PRO A 318 2.34 -26.50 -12.77
N ASP A 319 2.75 -26.42 -14.04
CA ASP A 319 2.01 -27.03 -15.15
C ASP A 319 1.76 -28.52 -14.90
#